data_AF-A0A6J4HK04-F1
#
_entry.id   AF-A0A6J4HK04-F1
#
_cell.length_a   1.000
_cell.length_b   1.000
_cell.length_c   1.000
_cell.angle_alpha   90.00
_cell.angle_beta   90.00
_cell.angle_gamma   90.00
#
_symmetry.space_group_name_H-M   'P 1'
#
loop_
_entity.id
_entity.type
_entity.pdbx_description
1 polymer ?
#
loop_
_entity_poly.entity_id
_entity_poly.type
_entity_poly.pdbx_seq_one_letter_code
_entity_poly.pdbx_strand_id
1 'polypeptide(L)'
;GAFGTNFDSVKFTDGGSPALLASGRAGFELMGSWEYATQQDADPAFAEEVLGYSEFPAIEGGEGDPDNLAGNTNNFYSIHKDTRYPEEAAEFLKLMYSDEFVKEQVAIGNLPTTTNTEKFLGEAADPEYAKYQFDLVKDAPHFQLSWDQAYPPEATVTIHNAVSQFFSGDIDEDGFIKAMQGL
;
A
#
# COMPACT_ATOMS: atom_id res chain seq x y z
N GLY A 1 12.49 -14.52 -16.79
CA GLY A 1 13.37 -13.85 -15.81
C GLY A 1 12.93 -14.23 -14.41
N ALA A 2 13.31 -13.42 -13.40
CA ALA A 2 12.94 -13.64 -12.00
C ALA A 2 11.42 -13.74 -11.76
N PHE A 3 10.60 -13.09 -12.59
CA PHE A 3 9.13 -13.07 -12.49
C PHE A 3 8.40 -14.13 -13.34
N GLY A 4 9.12 -15.10 -13.94
CA GLY A 4 8.52 -16.05 -14.88
C GLY A 4 8.16 -15.43 -16.23
N THR A 5 7.25 -16.05 -16.99
CA THR A 5 6.78 -15.57 -18.31
C THR A 5 5.34 -15.06 -18.33
N ASN A 6 4.63 -15.20 -17.21
CA ASN A 6 3.19 -14.92 -17.11
C ASN A 6 2.89 -13.86 -16.05
N PHE A 7 3.88 -13.07 -15.63
CA PHE A 7 3.68 -12.09 -14.55
C PHE A 7 2.62 -11.04 -14.90
N ASP A 8 2.50 -10.65 -16.18
CA ASP A 8 1.43 -9.74 -16.65
C ASP A 8 0.01 -10.31 -16.50
N SER A 9 -0.13 -11.63 -16.31
CA SER A 9 -1.42 -12.30 -16.13
C SER A 9 -1.78 -12.55 -14.66
N VAL A 10 -0.95 -12.12 -13.72
CA VAL A 10 -1.18 -12.26 -12.28
C VAL A 10 -1.34 -10.86 -11.71
N LYS A 11 -2.44 -10.60 -11.01
CA LYS A 11 -2.74 -9.27 -10.50
C LYS A 11 -3.08 -9.33 -9.02
N PHE A 12 -2.79 -8.24 -8.33
CA PHE A 12 -3.26 -8.07 -6.97
C PHE A 12 -4.79 -7.91 -6.93
N THR A 13 -5.34 -7.11 -7.85
CA THR A 13 -6.76 -6.70 -7.84
C THR A 13 -7.77 -7.82 -8.11
N ASP A 14 -7.33 -8.97 -8.64
CA ASP A 14 -8.18 -10.15 -8.83
C ASP A 14 -7.87 -11.28 -7.84
N GLY A 15 -7.03 -11.02 -6.84
CA GLY A 15 -6.57 -12.00 -5.85
C GLY A 15 -5.52 -12.98 -6.39
N GLY A 16 -5.02 -12.78 -7.61
CA GLY A 16 -4.03 -13.64 -8.23
C GLY A 16 -2.69 -13.65 -7.49
N SER A 17 -2.09 -12.49 -7.20
CA SER A 17 -0.80 -12.44 -6.49
C SER A 17 -0.89 -12.86 -5.02
N PRO A 18 -1.87 -12.42 -4.21
CA PRO A 18 -2.00 -12.86 -2.82
C PRO A 18 -2.17 -14.38 -2.70
N ALA A 19 -2.91 -15.00 -3.64
CA ALA A 19 -3.08 -16.45 -3.67
C ALA A 19 -1.78 -17.21 -3.97
N LEU A 20 -0.85 -16.62 -4.74
CA LEU A 20 0.46 -17.25 -4.97
C LEU A 20 1.30 -17.25 -3.69
N LEU A 21 1.25 -16.16 -2.91
CA LEU A 21 1.91 -16.07 -1.61
C LEU A 21 1.31 -17.08 -0.62
N ALA A 22 -0.01 -17.04 -0.42
CA ALA A 22 -0.72 -17.91 0.53
C ALA A 22 -0.56 -19.41 0.21
N SER A 23 -0.48 -19.77 -1.08
CA SER A 23 -0.25 -21.16 -1.50
C SER A 23 1.22 -21.61 -1.48
N GLY A 24 2.15 -20.74 -1.07
CA GLY A 24 3.59 -21.02 -1.05
C GLY A 24 4.22 -21.14 -2.45
N ARG A 25 3.52 -20.68 -3.48
CA ARG A 25 4.02 -20.64 -4.87
C ARG A 25 4.89 -19.41 -5.13
N ALA A 26 4.75 -18.37 -4.32
CA ALA A 26 5.64 -17.24 -4.18
C ALA A 26 6.15 -17.18 -2.73
N GLY A 27 7.41 -16.79 -2.54
CA GLY A 27 8.01 -16.63 -1.20
C GLY A 27 7.95 -15.20 -0.66
N PHE A 28 7.78 -14.21 -1.53
CA PHE A 28 7.73 -12.79 -1.19
C PHE A 28 6.72 -12.07 -2.09
N GLU A 29 6.07 -11.06 -1.55
CA GLU A 29 5.22 -10.11 -2.27
C GLU A 29 5.53 -8.69 -1.79
N LEU A 30 5.93 -7.81 -2.70
CA LEU A 30 6.09 -6.39 -2.42
C LEU A 30 4.76 -5.69 -2.69
N MET A 31 4.05 -5.32 -1.65
CA MET A 31 2.71 -4.73 -1.73
C MET A 31 2.51 -3.67 -0.65
N GLY A 32 1.48 -2.83 -0.81
CA GLY A 32 1.05 -1.98 0.29
C GLY A 32 0.51 -2.80 1.46
N SER A 33 0.50 -2.20 2.65
CA SER A 33 0.14 -2.88 3.90
C SER A 33 -1.29 -3.42 3.95
N TRP A 34 -2.16 -3.02 3.01
CA TRP A 34 -3.48 -3.62 2.80
C TRP A 34 -3.42 -5.09 2.36
N GLU A 35 -2.25 -5.62 1.98
CA GLU A 35 -2.01 -7.05 1.77
C GLU A 35 -2.35 -7.85 3.02
N TYR A 36 -1.98 -7.36 4.21
CA TYR A 36 -2.27 -8.08 5.46
C TYR A 36 -3.78 -8.27 5.66
N ALA A 37 -4.56 -7.19 5.51
CA ALA A 37 -6.02 -7.27 5.60
C ALA A 37 -6.63 -8.15 4.50
N THR A 38 -6.02 -8.15 3.30
CA THR A 38 -6.43 -9.01 2.18
C THR A 38 -6.23 -10.49 2.50
N GLN A 39 -5.07 -10.84 3.05
CA GLN A 39 -4.77 -12.20 3.48
C GLN A 39 -5.61 -12.60 4.69
N GLN A 40 -5.80 -11.70 5.66
CA GLN A 40 -6.63 -11.94 6.83
C GLN A 40 -8.09 -12.24 6.44
N ASP A 41 -8.66 -11.54 5.45
CA ASP A 41 -10.02 -11.79 4.97
C ASP A 41 -10.11 -13.12 4.19
N ALA A 42 -9.11 -13.42 3.37
CA ALA A 42 -9.12 -14.60 2.50
C ALA A 42 -8.75 -15.92 3.22
N ASP A 43 -7.72 -15.87 4.07
CA ASP A 43 -7.17 -17.00 4.84
C ASP A 43 -6.59 -16.50 6.18
N PRO A 44 -7.44 -16.35 7.22
CA PRO A 44 -7.01 -15.88 8.53
C PRO A 44 -5.89 -16.72 9.15
N ALA A 45 -5.86 -18.03 8.89
CA ALA A 45 -4.85 -18.93 9.44
C ALA A 45 -3.49 -18.69 8.78
N PHE A 46 -3.47 -18.46 7.46
CA PHE A 46 -2.24 -18.05 6.78
C PHE A 46 -1.73 -16.70 7.31
N ALA A 47 -2.61 -15.71 7.46
CA ALA A 47 -2.24 -14.39 7.97
C ALA A 47 -1.69 -14.45 9.41
N GLU A 48 -2.29 -15.26 10.29
CA GLU A 48 -1.88 -15.39 11.70
C GLU A 48 -0.63 -16.27 11.89
N GLU A 49 -0.51 -17.38 11.17
CA GLU A 49 0.50 -18.40 11.48
C GLU A 49 1.72 -18.38 10.56
N VAL A 50 1.61 -17.79 9.36
CA VAL A 50 2.60 -17.96 8.28
C VAL A 50 3.08 -16.64 7.68
N LEU A 51 2.20 -15.66 7.51
CA LEU A 51 2.53 -14.40 6.85
C LEU A 51 3.56 -13.60 7.67
N GLY A 52 4.72 -13.38 7.08
CA GLY A 52 5.74 -12.47 7.61
C GLY A 52 5.75 -11.13 6.91
N TYR A 53 6.39 -10.15 7.53
CA TYR A 53 6.55 -8.79 6.99
C TYR A 53 7.95 -8.26 7.31
N SER A 54 8.45 -7.37 6.45
CA SER A 54 9.70 -6.65 6.64
C SER A 54 9.68 -5.35 5.83
N GLU A 55 10.60 -4.45 6.12
CA GLU A 55 10.87 -3.30 5.26
C GLU A 55 11.46 -3.76 3.91
N PHE A 56 11.45 -2.83 2.95
CA PHE A 56 12.24 -3.01 1.74
C PHE A 56 13.73 -2.97 2.09
N PRO A 57 14.56 -3.89 1.56
CA PRO A 57 15.97 -3.97 1.95
C PRO A 57 16.76 -2.72 1.55
N ALA A 58 17.69 -2.31 2.41
CA ALA A 58 18.65 -1.27 2.09
C ALA A 58 19.50 -1.65 0.86
N ILE A 59 19.75 -0.68 -0.01
CA ILE A 59 20.59 -0.86 -1.21
C ILE A 59 22.01 -0.40 -0.89
N GLU A 60 22.98 -1.31 -1.00
CA GLU A 60 24.40 -0.99 -0.77
C GLU A 60 24.86 0.14 -1.70
N GLY A 61 25.41 1.21 -1.12
CA GLY A 61 25.83 2.41 -1.85
C GLY A 61 24.69 3.33 -2.29
N GLY A 62 23.44 3.06 -1.91
CA GLY A 62 22.31 3.95 -2.14
C GLY A 62 22.41 5.25 -1.34
N GLU A 63 21.96 6.36 -1.93
CA GLU A 63 21.97 7.69 -1.28
C GLU A 63 20.74 7.94 -0.39
N GLY A 64 19.69 7.12 -0.53
CA GLY A 64 18.47 7.24 0.25
C GLY A 64 18.64 6.75 1.68
N ASP A 65 17.96 7.41 2.62
CA ASP A 65 17.81 6.91 3.98
C ASP A 65 17.05 5.57 3.96
N PRO A 66 17.58 4.48 4.57
CA PRO A 66 16.93 3.17 4.57
C PRO A 66 15.58 3.16 5.30
N ASP A 67 15.31 4.15 6.17
CA ASP A 67 14.04 4.27 6.90
C ASP A 67 12.97 5.02 6.08
N ASN A 68 13.29 5.47 4.86
CA ASN A 68 12.30 6.07 3.98
C ASN A 68 11.29 5.05 3.47
N LEU A 69 10.03 5.47 3.36
CA LEU A 69 8.94 4.65 2.87
C LEU A 69 8.36 5.17 1.55
N ALA A 70 7.70 4.27 0.84
CA ALA A 70 6.85 4.60 -0.30
C ALA A 70 5.52 3.84 -0.21
N GLY A 71 4.45 4.44 -0.73
CA GLY A 71 3.12 3.82 -0.77
C GLY A 71 2.01 4.86 -0.65
N ASN A 72 0.94 4.51 0.06
CA ASN A 72 -0.18 5.41 0.32
C ASN A 72 -0.37 5.56 1.83
N THR A 73 -0.18 6.77 2.37
CA THR A 73 -0.40 7.01 3.80
C THR A 73 -1.85 6.78 4.18
N ASN A 74 -2.79 7.23 3.32
CA ASN A 74 -4.21 6.98 3.49
C ASN A 74 -4.93 7.21 2.15
N ASN A 75 -6.19 6.78 2.09
CA ASN A 75 -7.15 7.29 1.13
C ASN A 75 -7.86 8.53 1.71
N PHE A 76 -8.41 9.38 0.85
CA PHE A 76 -9.06 10.61 1.28
C PHE A 76 -10.49 10.69 0.75
N TYR A 77 -11.41 11.13 1.62
CA TYR A 77 -12.74 11.55 1.20
C TYR A 77 -12.68 13.01 0.75
N SER A 78 -13.09 13.27 -0.49
CA SER A 78 -13.26 14.62 -1.02
C SER A 78 -14.74 14.95 -1.14
N ILE A 79 -15.13 16.14 -0.67
CA ILE A 79 -16.53 16.62 -0.75
C ILE A 79 -16.68 17.54 -1.94
N HIS A 80 -17.67 17.28 -2.79
CA HIS A 80 -17.99 18.17 -3.90
C HIS A 80 -18.42 19.54 -3.37
N LYS A 81 -17.84 20.61 -3.92
CA LYS A 81 -18.08 21.99 -3.46
C LYS A 81 -19.57 22.39 -3.44
N ASP A 82 -20.37 21.82 -4.35
CA ASP A 82 -21.79 22.13 -4.53
C ASP A 82 -22.71 21.11 -3.83
N THR A 83 -22.21 20.40 -2.81
CA THR A 83 -23.04 19.48 -2.03
C THR A 83 -24.26 20.21 -1.44
N ARG A 84 -25.43 19.58 -1.51
CA ARG A 84 -26.65 20.09 -0.87
C ARG A 84 -26.71 19.81 0.63
N TYR A 85 -25.77 19.00 1.13
CA TYR A 85 -25.73 18.47 2.49
C TYR A 85 -24.35 18.70 3.14
N PRO A 86 -23.89 19.96 3.27
CA PRO A 86 -22.55 20.25 3.79
C PRO A 86 -22.39 19.87 5.27
N GLU A 87 -23.45 19.98 6.08
CA GLU A 87 -23.42 19.63 7.50
C GLU A 87 -23.34 18.11 7.68
N GLU A 88 -24.16 17.35 6.98
CA GLU A 88 -24.16 15.90 7.02
C GLU A 88 -22.86 15.32 6.46
N ALA A 89 -22.29 15.94 5.42
CA ALA A 89 -20.96 15.58 4.94
C ALA A 89 -19.89 15.80 6.00
N ALA A 90 -19.94 16.92 6.74
CA ALA A 90 -18.99 17.18 7.82
C ALA A 90 -19.15 16.19 9.00
N GLU A 91 -20.37 15.83 9.37
CA GLU A 91 -20.64 14.81 10.39
C GLU A 91 -20.17 13.41 9.94
N PHE A 92 -20.37 13.06 8.66
CA PHE A 92 -19.81 11.83 8.11
C PHE A 92 -18.29 11.81 8.18
N LEU A 93 -17.61 12.90 7.82
CA LEU A 93 -16.16 12.99 7.95
C LEU A 93 -15.72 12.82 9.40
N LYS A 94 -16.43 13.38 10.39
CA LYS A 94 -16.17 13.17 11.83
C LYS A 94 -16.24 11.71 12.24
N LEU A 95 -17.21 10.97 11.69
CA LEU A 95 -17.32 9.53 11.97
C LEU A 95 -16.06 8.78 11.51
N MET A 96 -15.50 9.13 10.35
CA MET A 96 -14.32 8.46 9.75
C MET A 96 -13.02 8.63 10.56
N TYR A 97 -13.00 9.47 11.58
CA TYR A 97 -11.87 9.57 12.53
C TYR A 97 -12.31 9.43 13.99
N SER A 98 -13.49 8.87 14.22
CA SER A 98 -13.98 8.55 15.57
C SER A 98 -13.22 7.35 16.16
N ASP A 99 -13.20 7.25 17.49
CA ASP A 99 -12.65 6.10 18.20
C ASP A 99 -13.34 4.79 17.77
N GLU A 100 -14.65 4.82 17.48
CA GLU A 100 -15.42 3.66 16.98
C GLU A 100 -14.92 3.19 15.61
N PHE A 101 -14.86 4.11 14.63
CA PHE A 101 -14.40 3.76 13.28
C PHE A 101 -12.96 3.25 13.28
N VAL A 102 -12.07 3.91 14.02
CA VAL A 102 -10.66 3.52 14.08
C VAL A 102 -10.50 2.14 14.69
N LYS A 103 -11.23 1.84 15.77
CA LYS A 103 -11.25 0.51 16.36
C LYS A 103 -11.75 -0.56 15.39
N GLU A 104 -12.82 -0.28 14.65
CA GLU A 104 -13.34 -1.23 13.63
C GLU A 104 -12.33 -1.49 12.50
N GLN A 105 -11.63 -0.46 12.03
CA GLN A 105 -10.61 -0.60 11.00
C GLN A 105 -9.41 -1.44 11.48
N VAL A 106 -8.91 -1.16 12.68
CA VAL A 106 -7.78 -1.90 13.26
C VAL A 106 -8.12 -3.38 13.49
N ALA A 107 -9.36 -3.68 13.87
CA ALA A 107 -9.82 -5.07 14.05
C ALA A 107 -9.79 -5.90 12.75
N ILE A 108 -9.90 -5.25 11.58
CA ILE A 108 -9.86 -5.91 10.26
C ILE A 108 -8.50 -5.77 9.56
N GLY A 109 -7.45 -5.42 10.30
CA GLY A 109 -6.07 -5.36 9.78
C GLY A 109 -5.72 -4.05 9.04
N ASN A 110 -6.61 -3.07 9.01
CA ASN A 110 -6.30 -1.74 8.48
C ASN A 110 -5.65 -0.86 9.56
N LEU A 111 -4.74 0.03 9.15
CA LEU A 111 -4.13 1.00 10.05
C LEU A 111 -4.53 2.43 9.66
N PRO A 112 -5.57 3.02 10.28
CA PRO A 112 -5.92 4.42 10.05
C PRO A 112 -4.81 5.37 10.50
N THR A 113 -4.57 6.45 9.76
CA THR A 113 -3.56 7.48 10.11
C THR A 113 -4.15 8.64 10.93
N THR A 114 -5.04 8.33 11.87
CA THR A 114 -5.69 9.30 12.76
C THR A 114 -4.95 9.41 14.09
N THR A 115 -5.05 10.56 14.77
CA THR A 115 -4.27 10.83 16.01
C THR A 115 -4.65 9.94 17.19
N ASN A 116 -5.76 9.23 17.11
CA ASN A 116 -6.25 8.28 18.11
C ASN A 116 -5.90 6.81 17.81
N THR A 117 -5.27 6.49 16.68
CA THR A 117 -4.99 5.09 16.27
C THR A 117 -4.15 4.33 17.30
N GLU A 118 -3.14 4.98 17.88
CA GLU A 118 -2.24 4.36 18.87
C GLU A 118 -2.99 3.74 20.05
N LYS A 119 -4.18 4.27 20.41
CA LYS A 119 -5.02 3.73 21.49
C LYS A 119 -5.52 2.31 21.22
N PHE A 120 -5.68 1.95 19.94
CA PHE A 120 -6.40 0.75 19.50
C PHE A 120 -5.51 -0.33 18.90
N LEU A 121 -4.20 -0.10 18.78
CA LEU A 121 -3.25 -1.08 18.20
C LEU A 121 -3.30 -2.43 18.94
N GLY A 122 -3.49 -2.41 20.26
CA GLY A 122 -3.64 -3.62 21.07
C GLY A 122 -4.93 -4.42 20.83
N GLU A 123 -5.88 -3.87 20.08
CA GLU A 123 -7.14 -4.52 19.69
C GLU A 123 -7.13 -5.02 18.24
N ALA A 124 -6.00 -4.89 17.54
CA ALA A 124 -5.83 -5.44 16.20
C ALA A 124 -5.89 -6.97 16.20
N ALA A 125 -6.21 -7.56 15.04
CA ALA A 125 -6.09 -9.00 14.84
C ALA A 125 -4.65 -9.48 15.05
N ASP A 126 -3.67 -8.69 14.62
CA ASP A 126 -2.27 -8.82 14.98
C ASP A 126 -1.74 -7.49 15.55
N PRO A 127 -1.67 -7.37 16.90
CA PRO A 127 -1.14 -6.19 17.55
C PRO A 127 0.36 -5.95 17.30
N GLU A 128 1.14 -7.00 17.03
CA GLU A 128 2.57 -6.86 16.73
C GLU A 128 2.75 -6.24 15.35
N TYR A 129 2.04 -6.73 14.34
CA TYR A 129 2.03 -6.13 13.01
C TYR A 129 1.49 -4.70 13.00
N ALA A 130 0.35 -4.46 13.67
CA ALA A 130 -0.25 -3.12 13.73
C ALA A 130 0.71 -2.10 14.36
N LYS A 131 1.42 -2.50 15.43
CA LYS A 131 2.44 -1.66 16.05
C LYS A 131 3.66 -1.47 15.16
N TYR A 132 4.16 -2.54 14.55
CA TYR A 132 5.28 -2.48 13.61
C TYR A 132 5.02 -1.48 12.49
N GLN A 133 3.85 -1.56 11.83
CA GLN A 133 3.47 -0.65 10.75
C GLN A 133 3.32 0.79 11.28
N PHE A 134 2.73 0.99 12.45
CA PHE A 134 2.58 2.33 13.05
C PHE A 134 3.93 2.99 13.34
N ASP A 135 4.84 2.27 13.99
CA ASP A 135 6.17 2.78 14.34
C ASP A 135 6.98 3.07 13.07
N LEU A 136 6.90 2.21 12.05
CA LEU A 136 7.56 2.42 10.76
C LEU A 136 7.12 3.74 10.09
N VAL A 137 5.82 3.98 10.00
CA VAL A 137 5.28 5.22 9.38
C VAL A 137 5.62 6.45 10.21
N LYS A 138 5.62 6.33 11.54
CA LYS A 138 5.92 7.42 12.47
C LYS A 138 7.39 7.84 12.42
N ASP A 139 8.30 6.88 12.27
CA ASP A 139 9.73 7.10 12.31
C ASP A 139 10.32 7.43 10.92
N ALA A 140 9.60 7.13 9.84
CA ALA A 140 10.02 7.40 8.46
C ALA A 140 10.36 8.89 8.22
N PRO A 141 11.61 9.22 7.86
CA PRO A 141 12.00 10.61 7.56
C PRO A 141 11.26 11.19 6.35
N HIS A 142 10.94 10.32 5.38
CA HIS A 142 10.16 10.65 4.20
C HIS A 142 9.21 9.51 3.85
N PHE A 143 7.99 9.87 3.45
CA PHE A 143 7.00 8.95 2.90
C PHE A 143 6.61 9.43 1.49
N GLN A 144 7.08 8.72 0.46
CA GLN A 144 6.77 9.03 -0.94
C GLN A 144 5.40 8.44 -1.32
N LEU A 145 4.47 9.32 -1.72
CA LEU A 145 3.20 8.85 -2.29
C LEU A 145 3.46 8.06 -3.59
N SER A 146 2.70 6.99 -3.81
CA SER A 146 2.72 6.19 -5.05
C SER A 146 2.70 7.09 -6.28
N TRP A 147 3.60 6.85 -7.24
CA TRP A 147 3.84 7.80 -8.35
C TRP A 147 2.61 8.02 -9.24
N ASP A 148 1.79 6.99 -9.44
CA ASP A 148 0.55 7.06 -10.20
C ASP A 148 -0.53 7.94 -9.51
N GLN A 149 -0.35 8.24 -8.22
CA GLN A 149 -1.18 9.17 -7.43
C GLN A 149 -0.49 10.53 -7.18
N ALA A 150 0.85 10.57 -7.18
CA ALA A 150 1.63 11.77 -6.88
C ALA A 150 1.74 12.73 -8.07
N TYR A 151 1.64 12.22 -9.29
CA TYR A 151 1.67 13.01 -10.52
C TYR A 151 0.25 13.39 -10.98
N PRO A 152 0.12 14.41 -11.85
CA PRO A 152 -1.16 14.72 -12.48
C PRO A 152 -1.77 13.51 -13.20
N PRO A 153 -3.11 13.34 -13.23
CA PRO A 153 -3.76 12.17 -13.83
C PRO A 153 -3.36 11.89 -15.29
N GLU A 154 -2.95 12.93 -16.03
CA GLU A 154 -2.51 12.81 -17.41
C GLU A 154 -1.20 11.99 -17.55
N ALA A 155 -0.39 11.94 -16.50
CA ALA A 155 0.89 11.21 -16.46
C ALA A 155 0.71 9.70 -16.18
N THR A 156 -0.41 9.26 -15.60
CA THR A 156 -0.63 7.87 -15.15
C THR A 156 -0.40 6.84 -16.27
N VAL A 157 -0.93 7.10 -17.48
CA VAL A 157 -0.77 6.18 -18.62
C VAL A 157 0.69 6.03 -19.01
N THR A 158 1.45 7.13 -19.02
CA THR A 158 2.88 7.12 -19.34
C THR A 158 3.67 6.34 -18.30
N ILE A 159 3.43 6.58 -17.01
CA ILE A 159 4.06 5.85 -15.90
C ILE A 159 3.80 4.35 -16.02
N HIS A 160 2.54 3.94 -16.17
CA HIS A 160 2.16 2.53 -16.25
C HIS A 160 2.78 1.82 -17.45
N ASN A 161 2.75 2.47 -18.63
CA ASN A 161 3.33 1.89 -19.84
C ASN A 161 4.85 1.75 -19.71
N ALA A 162 5.54 2.76 -19.18
CA ALA A 162 6.99 2.71 -19.00
C ALA A 162 7.39 1.56 -18.07
N VAL A 163 6.73 1.43 -16.91
CA VAL A 163 6.99 0.33 -15.96
C VAL A 163 6.69 -1.02 -16.60
N SER A 164 5.52 -1.18 -17.22
CA SER A 164 5.13 -2.46 -17.85
C SER A 164 6.11 -2.88 -18.94
N GLN A 165 6.48 -1.97 -19.84
CA GLN A 165 7.40 -2.25 -20.94
C GLN A 165 8.83 -2.54 -20.45
N PHE A 166 9.26 -1.89 -19.37
CA PHE A 166 10.58 -2.18 -18.78
C PHE A 166 10.61 -3.59 -18.17
N PHE A 167 9.57 -3.97 -17.43
CA PHE A 167 9.48 -5.30 -16.82
C PHE A 167 9.26 -6.43 -17.85
N SER A 168 8.58 -6.16 -18.97
CA SER A 168 8.46 -7.11 -20.09
C SER A 168 9.75 -7.22 -20.93
N GLY A 169 10.67 -6.27 -20.78
CA GLY A 169 11.89 -6.18 -21.58
C GLY A 169 11.66 -5.60 -22.98
N ASP A 170 10.50 -4.96 -23.22
CA ASP A 170 10.21 -4.25 -24.47
C ASP A 170 11.04 -2.96 -24.61
N ILE A 171 11.42 -2.36 -23.48
CA ILE A 171 12.37 -1.25 -23.41
C ILE A 171 13.48 -1.55 -22.40
N ASP A 172 14.65 -0.96 -22.62
CA ASP A 172 15.79 -1.01 -21.70
C ASP A 172 15.77 0.18 -20.72
N GLU A 173 16.83 0.29 -19.91
CA GLU A 173 16.98 1.36 -18.91
C GLU A 173 16.92 2.76 -19.54
N ASP A 174 17.61 2.98 -20.66
CA ASP A 174 17.60 4.25 -21.39
C ASP A 174 16.20 4.58 -21.93
N GLY A 175 15.50 3.57 -22.45
CA GLY A 175 14.10 3.69 -22.88
C GLY A 175 13.16 4.08 -21.74
N PHE A 176 13.30 3.42 -20.58
CA PHE A 176 12.53 3.74 -19.38
C PHE A 176 12.80 5.17 -18.90
N ILE A 177 14.07 5.56 -18.76
CA ILE A 177 14.47 6.92 -18.35
C ILE A 177 13.87 7.96 -19.29
N LYS A 178 13.99 7.74 -20.60
CA LYS A 178 13.46 8.67 -21.61
C LYS A 178 11.93 8.80 -21.53
N ALA A 179 11.22 7.70 -21.28
CA ALA A 179 9.76 7.73 -21.10
C ALA A 179 9.38 8.53 -19.85
N MET A 180 10.07 8.30 -18.73
CA MET A 180 9.82 8.97 -17.45
C MET A 180 10.22 10.45 -17.46
N GLN A 181 11.22 10.87 -18.25
CA GLN A 181 11.56 12.28 -18.46
C GLN A 181 10.48 13.08 -19.23
N GLY A 182 9.52 12.40 -19.84
CA GLY A 182 8.40 13.00 -20.56
C GLY A 182 7.17 13.29 -19.70
N LEU A 183 7.20 12.97 -18.41
CA LEU A 183 6.16 13.30 -17.42
C LEU A 183 6.21 14.79 -17.05
#